data_AF-A0AA38MB20-F1
#
_entry.id   AF-A0AA38MB20-F1
#
_cell.length_a   1.000
_cell.length_b   1.000
_cell.length_c   1.000
_cell.angle_alpha   90.00
_cell.angle_beta   90.00
_cell.angle_gamma   90.00
#
_symmetry.space_group_name_H-M   'P 1'
#
loop_
_entity.id
_entity.type
_entity.pdbx_description
1 polymer ?
#
loop_
_entity_poly.entity_id
_entity_poly.type
_entity_poly.pdbx_seq_one_letter_code
_entity_poly.pdbx_strand_id
1 'polypeptide(L)'
;MGYKYKKVDNRNILGEGPTLETVKLKFLRRYLQLPQEDVTFIHLDGTWIYQRGPPVKRWVFEGNQRGMPNKIIASEEKRFTLPHAGDRSSFL
;
A
#
# COMPACT_ATOMS: atom_id res chain seq x y z
N MET A 1 -7.50 33.87 23.68
CA MET A 1 -7.35 32.42 23.45
C MET A 1 -6.66 32.22 22.11
N GLY A 2 -5.37 31.86 22.11
CA GLY A 2 -4.59 31.69 20.88
C GLY A 2 -4.44 30.21 20.53
N TYR A 3 -4.77 29.85 19.29
CA TYR A 3 -4.50 28.50 18.78
C TYR A 3 -3.01 28.34 18.54
N LYS A 4 -2.37 27.44 19.28
CA LYS A 4 -0.97 27.06 19.09
C LYS A 4 -0.93 25.86 18.15
N TYR A 5 -0.63 26.08 16.87
CA TYR A 5 -0.43 24.99 15.93
C TYR A 5 0.85 24.24 16.31
N LYS A 6 0.70 23.03 16.84
CA LYS A 6 1.81 22.11 17.07
C LYS A 6 2.18 21.52 15.71
N LYS A 7 3.42 21.71 15.26
CA LYS A 7 3.98 21.00 14.11
C LYS A 7 4.06 19.52 14.48
N VAL A 8 3.05 18.76 14.10
CA VAL A 8 3.05 17.30 14.24
C VAL A 8 3.91 16.77 13.12
N ASP A 9 5.05 16.16 13.46
CA ASP A 9 5.89 15.49 12.49
C ASP A 9 5.18 14.18 12.09
N ASN A 10 4.44 14.24 10.97
CA ASN A 10 3.62 13.13 10.49
C ASN A 10 4.46 11.90 10.05
N ARG A 11 5.79 11.98 10.14
CA ARG A 11 6.71 10.87 9.83
C ARG A 11 6.40 9.61 10.62
N ASN A 12 6.00 9.74 11.89
CA ASN A 12 5.62 8.60 12.72
C ASN A 12 4.30 7.94 12.29
N ILE A 13 3.40 8.68 11.62
CA ILE A 13 2.16 8.13 11.07
C ILE A 13 2.45 7.30 9.81
N LEU A 14 3.52 7.66 9.09
CA LEU A 14 4.01 6.93 7.92
C LEU A 14 4.97 5.79 8.28
N GLY A 15 5.42 5.75 9.55
CA GLY A 15 6.28 4.71 10.08
C GLY A 15 5.49 3.48 10.50
N GLU A 16 6.13 2.32 10.44
CA GLU A 16 5.56 1.09 10.94
C GLU A 16 5.50 1.11 12.47
N GLY A 17 4.47 0.49 13.05
CA GLY A 17 4.39 0.36 14.50
C GLY A 17 5.56 -0.47 15.06
N PRO A 18 5.97 -0.25 16.32
CA PRO A 18 7.16 -0.88 16.91
C PRO A 18 7.09 -2.42 16.91
N THR A 19 5.88 -2.99 16.97
CA THR A 19 5.65 -4.43 16.88
C THR A 19 6.02 -5.00 15.51
N LEU A 20 5.65 -4.31 14.42
CA LEU A 20 5.96 -4.74 13.05
C LEU A 20 7.44 -4.63 12.74
N GLU A 21 8.08 -3.56 13.22
CA GLU A 21 9.52 -3.33 13.07
C GLU A 21 10.33 -4.50 13.66
N THR A 22 10.00 -4.93 14.88
CA THR A 22 10.68 -6.04 15.56
C THR A 22 10.53 -7.36 14.79
N VAL A 23 9.34 -7.64 14.27
CA VAL A 23 9.06 -8.85 13.49
C VAL A 23 9.86 -8.86 12.18
N LYS A 24 9.91 -7.73 11.47
CA LYS A 24 10.71 -7.58 10.25
C LYS A 24 12.19 -7.77 10.50
N LEU A 25 12.72 -7.16 11.56
CA LEU A 25 14.13 -7.31 11.92
C LEU A 25 14.49 -8.78 12.22
N LYS A 26 13.62 -9.49 12.94
CA LYS A 26 13.81 -10.92 13.23
C LYS A 26 13.78 -11.75 11.94
N PHE A 27 12.84 -11.47 11.04
CA PHE A 27 12.76 -12.13 9.74
C PHE A 27 14.01 -11.89 8.89
N LEU A 28 14.41 -10.61 8.70
CA LEU A 28 15.55 -10.23 7.88
C LEU A 28 16.86 -10.87 8.35
N ARG A 29 17.11 -10.88 9.66
CA ARG A 29 18.30 -11.53 10.24
C ARG A 29 18.36 -13.01 9.88
N ARG A 30 17.23 -13.71 9.93
CA ARG A 30 17.15 -15.13 9.56
C ARG A 30 17.28 -15.34 8.05
N TYR A 31 16.64 -14.48 7.26
CA TYR A 31 16.67 -14.53 5.81
C TYR A 31 18.10 -14.37 5.27
N LEU A 32 18.88 -13.44 5.82
CA LEU A 32 20.27 -13.19 5.42
C LEU A 32 21.24 -14.34 5.77
N GLN A 33 20.86 -15.24 6.67
CA GLN A 33 21.64 -16.42 7.02
C GLN A 33 21.38 -17.62 6.09
N LEU A 34 20.39 -17.53 5.20
CA LEU A 34 20.07 -18.61 4.27
C LEU A 34 21.15 -18.69 3.17
N PRO A 35 21.63 -19.90 2.82
CA PRO A 35 22.54 -20.08 1.70
C PRO A 35 21.83 -19.65 0.40
N GLN A 36 22.46 -18.76 -0.38
CA GLN A 36 21.85 -18.16 -1.57
C GLN A 36 21.73 -19.11 -2.76
N GLU A 37 22.48 -20.22 -2.79
CA GLU A 37 22.68 -20.99 -4.01
C GLU A 37 21.58 -22.04 -4.29
N ASP A 38 20.79 -22.45 -3.29
CA ASP A 38 19.85 -23.58 -3.42
C ASP A 38 18.36 -23.26 -3.20
N VAL A 39 18.00 -21.99 -2.97
CA VAL A 39 16.61 -21.62 -2.63
C VAL A 39 16.02 -20.67 -3.67
N THR A 40 14.98 -21.12 -4.37
CA THR A 40 14.15 -20.25 -5.21
C THR A 40 12.89 -19.88 -4.45
N PHE A 41 12.71 -18.59 -4.18
CA PHE A 41 11.51 -18.07 -3.53
C PHE A 41 10.41 -17.81 -4.57
N ILE A 42 9.27 -18.48 -4.39
CA ILE A 42 8.03 -18.15 -5.10
C ILE A 42 7.21 -17.20 -4.23
N HIS A 43 6.99 -15.99 -4.72
CA HIS A 43 6.17 -14.97 -4.10
C HIS A 43 4.75 -15.12 -4.60
N LEU A 44 3.76 -15.10 -3.70
CA LEU A 44 2.34 -15.17 -4.04
C LEU A 44 1.63 -13.95 -3.48
N ASP A 45 0.79 -13.32 -4.30
CA ASP A 45 -0.09 -12.24 -3.86
C ASP A 45 -1.38 -12.19 -4.69
N GLY A 46 -2.36 -11.44 -4.20
CA GLY A 46 -3.62 -11.16 -4.88
C GLY A 46 -3.77 -9.67 -5.12
N THR A 47 -3.83 -9.23 -6.36
CA THR A 47 -4.05 -7.82 -6.71
C THR A 47 -5.46 -7.60 -7.24
N TRP A 48 -6.06 -6.46 -6.87
CA TRP A 48 -7.32 -6.01 -7.47
C TRP A 48 -7.06 -5.13 -8.68
N ILE A 49 -7.64 -5.53 -9.81
CA ILE A 49 -7.64 -4.74 -11.03
C ILE A 49 -9.06 -4.22 -11.25
N TYR A 50 -9.18 -2.91 -11.33
CA TYR A 50 -10.44 -2.23 -11.62
C TYR A 50 -10.61 -2.11 -13.13
N GLN A 51 -11.79 -2.48 -13.66
CA GLN A 51 -12.07 -2.46 -15.10
C GLN A 51 -11.77 -1.11 -15.76
N ARG A 52 -11.90 0.00 -15.04
CA ARG A 52 -11.69 1.38 -15.53
C ARG A 52 -10.48 2.07 -14.89
N GLY A 53 -9.59 1.30 -14.25
CA GLY A 53 -8.47 1.83 -13.49
C GLY A 53 -8.84 2.21 -12.05
N PRO A 54 -7.84 2.47 -11.19
CA PRO A 54 -8.07 2.73 -9.78
C PRO A 54 -8.77 4.08 -9.56
N PRO A 55 -9.55 4.22 -8.46
CA PRO A 55 -10.19 5.48 -8.14
C PRO A 55 -9.13 6.56 -7.89
N VAL A 56 -9.20 7.66 -8.64
CA VAL A 56 -8.30 8.79 -8.49
C VAL A 56 -8.65 9.56 -7.21
N LYS A 57 -7.81 9.46 -6.18
CA LYS A 57 -7.90 10.32 -5.00
C LYS A 57 -7.40 11.72 -5.39
N ARG A 58 -8.25 12.75 -5.25
CA ARG A 58 -7.86 14.15 -5.40
C ARG A 58 -8.05 14.90 -4.09
N TRP A 59 -7.12 15.81 -3.79
CA TRP A 59 -7.28 16.76 -2.70
C TRP A 59 -8.39 17.74 -3.07
N VAL A 60 -9.45 17.78 -2.26
CA VAL A 60 -10.54 18.75 -2.40
C VAL A 60 -10.33 19.82 -1.34
N PHE A 61 -10.16 21.08 -1.77
CA PHE A 61 -10.06 22.21 -0.85
C PHE A 61 -11.47 22.62 -0.40
N GLU A 62 -11.64 22.84 0.90
CA GLU A 62 -12.87 23.41 1.47
C GLU A 62 -13.15 24.77 0.81
N GLY A 63 -14.30 24.88 0.13
CA GLY A 63 -14.71 26.08 -0.61
C GLY A 63 -14.83 25.89 -2.13
N ASN A 64 -14.26 24.82 -2.70
CA ASN A 64 -14.35 24.57 -4.13
C ASN A 64 -15.41 23.49 -4.44
N GLN A 65 -16.69 23.86 -4.49
CA GLN A 65 -17.78 22.93 -4.81
C GLN A 65 -17.66 22.32 -6.22
N ARG A 66 -16.97 22.99 -7.16
CA ARG A 66 -16.64 22.47 -8.50
C ARG A 66 -15.50 21.45 -8.50
N GLY A 67 -14.76 21.34 -7.39
CA GLY A 67 -13.71 20.35 -7.17
C GLY A 67 -14.20 19.08 -6.46
N MET A 68 -15.47 19.02 -6.07
CA MET A 68 -16.06 17.77 -5.60
C MET A 68 -16.06 16.78 -6.76
N PRO A 69 -15.37 15.62 -6.65
CA PRO A 69 -15.50 14.59 -7.67
C PRO A 69 -16.99 14.24 -7.75
N ASN A 70 -17.58 14.43 -8.95
CA ASN A 70 -18.98 14.17 -9.28
C ASN A 70 -19.38 12.74 -8.90
N LYS A 71 -19.68 12.52 -7.61
CA LYS A 71 -19.77 11.20 -7.00
C LYS A 71 -18.46 10.42 -7.24
N ILE A 72 -17.88 9.86 -6.18
CA ILE A 72 -17.17 8.61 -6.41
C ILE A 72 -18.26 7.73 -6.99
N ILE A 73 -18.21 7.46 -8.30
CA ILE A 73 -19.18 6.61 -8.97
C ILE A 73 -18.93 5.23 -8.38
N ALA A 74 -19.51 4.99 -7.21
CA ALA A 74 -19.71 3.68 -6.62
C ALA A 74 -20.79 2.93 -7.43
N SER A 75 -20.87 3.16 -8.75
CA SER A 75 -21.67 2.32 -9.62
C SER A 75 -20.82 1.10 -9.91
N GLU A 76 -20.93 0.07 -9.08
CA GLU A 76 -20.83 -1.31 -9.56
C GLU A 76 -19.59 -1.63 -10.41
N GLU A 77 -18.47 -0.93 -10.18
CA GLU A 77 -17.32 -1.07 -11.08
C GLU A 77 -16.71 -2.45 -10.81
N LYS A 78 -16.84 -3.34 -11.81
CA LYS A 78 -16.35 -4.71 -11.71
C LYS A 78 -14.86 -4.66 -11.40
N ARG A 79 -14.52 -5.24 -10.25
CA ARG A 79 -13.15 -5.51 -9.84
C ARG A 79 -12.84 -6.98 -10.10
N PHE A 80 -11.65 -7.23 -10.60
CA PHE A 80 -11.13 -8.57 -10.80
C PHE A 80 -10.06 -8.82 -9.75
N THR A 81 -10.14 -9.94 -9.06
CA THR A 81 -9.06 -10.42 -8.20
C THR A 81 -8.14 -11.27 -9.08
N LEU A 82 -6.89 -10.85 -9.21
CA LEU A 82 -5.86 -11.58 -9.94
C LEU A 82 -4.88 -12.20 -8.93
N PRO A 83 -5.05 -13.49 -8.58
CA PRO A 83 -3.99 -14.22 -7.91
C PRO A 83 -2.81 -14.38 -8.88
N HIS A 84 -1.61 -14.11 -8.41
CA HIS A 84 -0.40 -14.25 -9.22
C HIS A 84 0.72 -14.80 -8.36
N ALA A 85 1.65 -15.50 -9.00
CA ALA A 85 2.79 -16.09 -8.33
C ALA A 85 4.04 -15.94 -9.20
N GLY A 86 5.19 -15.65 -8.61
CA GLY A 86 6.41 -15.48 -9.39
C GLY A 86 7.68 -15.56 -8.58
N ASP A 87 8.77 -15.75 -9.31
CA ASP A 87 10.11 -15.77 -8.78
C ASP A 87 10.93 -14.61 -9.35
N ARG A 88 12.26 -14.68 -9.22
CA ARG A 88 13.15 -13.67 -9.79
C ARG A 88 13.13 -13.58 -11.32
N SER A 89 12.62 -14.60 -12.01
CA SER A 89 12.68 -14.73 -13.46
C SER A 89 11.38 -14.33 -14.15
N SER A 90 10.22 -14.59 -13.53
CA SER A 90 8.91 -14.27 -14.12
C SER A 90 7.77 -14.32 -13.11
N PHE A 91 6.59 -13.86 -13.54
CA PHE A 91 5.31 -14.01 -12.84
C PHE A 91 4.30 -14.75 -13.74
N LEU A 92 3.52 -15.62 -13.13
CA LEU A 92 2.32 -16.30 -13.66
C LEU A 92 1.06 -15.58 -13.20
#